data_AF-A0A8T2HWY6-F1
#
_entry.id   AF-A0A8T2HWY6-F1
#
_cell.length_a   1.000
_cell.length_b   1.000
_cell.length_c   1.000
_cell.angle_alpha   90.00
_cell.angle_beta   90.00
_cell.angle_gamma   90.00
#
_symmetry.space_group_name_H-M   'P 1'
#
loop_
_entity.id
_entity.type
_entity.pdbx_description
1 polymer ?
#
loop_
_entity_poly.entity_id
_entity_poly.type
_entity_poly.pdbx_seq_one_letter_code
_entity_poly.pdbx_strand_id
1 'polypeptide(L)'
;MQRVFIFILVACLLGAASAAPNVDQKLFVQNALIAPRESFDHWVTLVQKVYHSIEEYERRFEVWFDNLQFVKDYNAKHTSHQLGMTRFADLTHEEWKSKVLGYRPEMKRTLLNNKPAPPSSVDNDDTPLPKEIDWRTKGAVGPVKNQMLCGSCWAFSTTGSIEGINAIVTGEFKSISEQQLVDCDTSQDNGCHGGLMDYAFEFIIQNGGIDTEDDYPYLGEDGTCDVGRNGRHVVTIDGYEDVAPNDEVALKKAVAKQPVSVAIEADQRAFQLYVSGVFDDVECGTSLNHGVVVVGYGVDFNGTHHLPHWLVRNSWGEEWGDGGYIKLRRDVSAAEGQCGIAMQASYPIKKGPNPPEPPPAPPAPPPAPPGPQPVDCDGTVECPADSTCCCMRDFFGFCFTWACCPLPEATCCDDHEHCCPSDLPVCDVDEGTCSAGGNGPYSGVTIPMVKKQPAMRKERPRWGPFRPRGAVAAT
;
A
#
# COMPACT_ATOMS: atom_id res chain seq x y z
N MET A 1 7.99 66.68 -2.97
CA MET A 1 7.46 65.43 -3.55
C MET A 1 8.43 64.32 -3.23
N GLN A 2 8.15 63.55 -2.18
CA GLN A 2 9.05 62.53 -1.65
C GLN A 2 8.31 61.20 -1.75
N ARG A 3 8.77 60.31 -2.65
CA ARG A 3 8.14 59.03 -2.94
C ARG A 3 8.61 57.99 -1.92
N VAL A 4 7.66 57.42 -1.20
CA VAL A 4 7.84 56.31 -0.26
C VAL A 4 8.02 55.02 -1.06
N PHE A 5 9.16 54.34 -0.90
CA PHE A 5 9.38 52.99 -1.41
C PHE A 5 8.94 51.98 -0.35
N ILE A 6 7.90 51.20 -0.65
CA ILE A 6 7.45 50.06 0.14
C ILE A 6 8.29 48.85 -0.29
N PHE A 7 9.09 48.31 0.63
CA PHE A 7 9.76 47.03 0.45
C PHE A 7 8.73 45.91 0.65
N ILE A 8 8.39 45.19 -0.42
CA ILE A 8 7.64 43.94 -0.35
C ILE A 8 8.64 42.82 -0.06
N LEU A 9 8.55 42.24 1.14
CA LEU A 9 9.22 41.01 1.53
C LEU A 9 8.66 39.85 0.70
N VAL A 10 9.45 39.35 -0.25
CA VAL A 10 9.18 38.08 -0.93
C VAL A 10 9.70 36.96 -0.01
N ALA A 11 8.80 36.34 0.73
CA ALA A 11 9.11 35.10 1.45
C ALA A 11 9.15 33.95 0.45
N CYS A 12 10.34 33.37 0.24
CA CYS A 12 10.51 32.10 -0.44
C CYS A 12 9.82 30.99 0.36
N LEU A 13 8.69 30.50 -0.13
CA LEU A 13 8.09 29.25 0.32
C LEU A 13 8.95 28.10 -0.20
N LEU A 14 9.82 27.60 0.67
CA LEU A 14 10.46 26.29 0.51
C LEU A 14 9.40 25.19 0.64
N GLY A 15 9.57 24.14 -0.16
CA GLY A 15 8.55 23.17 -0.53
C GLY A 15 7.78 22.56 0.64
N ALA A 16 6.47 22.75 0.61
CA ALA A 16 5.55 21.85 1.29
C ALA A 16 5.56 20.53 0.53
N ALA A 17 5.90 19.44 1.22
CA ALA A 17 5.54 18.11 0.77
C ALA A 17 4.04 18.11 0.46
N SER A 18 3.69 17.65 -0.74
CA SER A 18 2.29 17.52 -1.18
C SER A 18 1.61 16.45 -0.33
N ALA A 19 1.07 16.85 0.82
CA ALA A 19 -0.04 16.11 1.42
C ALA A 19 -1.17 16.12 0.39
N ALA A 20 -1.64 14.94 -0.03
CA ALA A 20 -2.84 14.84 -0.83
C ALA A 20 -3.94 15.69 -0.18
N PRO A 21 -4.73 16.46 -0.95
CA PRO A 21 -5.78 17.29 -0.38
C PRO A 21 -6.66 16.41 0.50
N ASN A 22 -6.77 16.77 1.77
CA ASN A 22 -7.59 16.09 2.76
C ASN A 22 -9.05 16.32 2.34
N VAL A 23 -9.53 15.53 1.39
CA VAL A 23 -10.91 15.57 0.93
C VAL A 23 -11.76 15.29 2.15
N ASP A 24 -12.63 16.23 2.52
CA ASP A 24 -13.63 15.99 3.56
C ASP A 24 -14.46 14.78 3.11
N GLN A 25 -14.16 13.62 3.70
CA GLN A 25 -14.76 12.34 3.33
C GLN A 25 -16.28 12.37 3.52
N LYS A 26 -16.78 13.19 4.46
CA LYS A 26 -18.20 13.39 4.64
C LYS A 26 -18.83 14.10 3.44
N LEU A 27 -18.19 15.18 2.98
CA LEU A 27 -18.64 15.92 1.80
C LEU A 27 -18.53 15.05 0.53
N PHE A 28 -17.44 14.28 0.39
CA PHE A 28 -17.26 13.37 -0.73
C PHE A 28 -18.38 12.32 -0.79
N VAL A 29 -18.66 11.63 0.33
CA VAL A 29 -19.75 10.63 0.39
C VAL A 29 -21.11 11.26 0.07
N GLN A 30 -21.38 12.48 0.55
CA GLN A 30 -22.62 13.19 0.21
C GLN A 30 -22.75 13.48 -1.28
N ASN A 31 -21.69 13.98 -1.92
CA ASN A 31 -21.67 14.24 -3.36
C ASN A 31 -21.79 12.93 -4.17
N ALA A 32 -21.10 11.88 -3.72
CA ALA A 32 -21.17 10.55 -4.31
C ALA A 32 -22.58 9.96 -4.29
N LEU A 33 -23.38 10.23 -3.26
CA LEU A 33 -24.77 9.78 -3.21
C LEU A 33 -25.69 10.54 -4.17
N ILE A 34 -25.32 11.77 -4.57
CA ILE A 34 -26.08 12.59 -5.53
C ILE A 34 -25.71 12.24 -6.97
N ALA A 35 -24.40 12.10 -7.23
CA ALA A 35 -23.83 11.84 -8.55
C ALA A 35 -22.80 10.70 -8.46
N PRO A 36 -23.25 9.44 -8.35
CA PRO A 36 -22.36 8.31 -8.06
C PRO A 36 -21.38 8.05 -9.19
N ARG A 37 -21.79 8.20 -10.46
CA ARG A 37 -20.90 7.92 -11.58
C ARG A 37 -19.76 8.94 -11.68
N GLU A 38 -20.09 10.23 -11.65
CA GLU A 38 -19.11 11.31 -11.69
C GLU A 38 -18.15 11.25 -10.50
N SER A 39 -18.67 10.89 -9.32
CA SER A 39 -17.86 10.74 -8.12
C SER A 39 -16.96 9.50 -8.16
N PHE A 40 -17.41 8.41 -8.79
CA PHE A 40 -16.55 7.25 -9.04
C PHE A 40 -15.42 7.61 -10.00
N ASP A 41 -15.70 8.28 -11.12
CA ASP A 41 -14.69 8.69 -12.10
C ASP A 41 -13.63 9.61 -11.43
N HIS A 42 -14.07 10.53 -10.58
CA HIS A 42 -13.19 11.37 -9.77
C HIS A 42 -12.40 10.54 -8.75
N TRP A 43 -13.04 9.62 -8.03
CA TRP A 43 -12.38 8.75 -7.06
C TRP A 43 -11.29 7.90 -7.72
N VAL A 44 -11.56 7.28 -8.87
CA VAL A 44 -10.60 6.51 -9.66
C VAL A 44 -9.34 7.33 -9.95
N THR A 45 -9.51 8.61 -10.29
CA THR A 45 -8.41 9.54 -10.54
C THR A 45 -7.64 9.85 -9.25
N LEU A 46 -8.33 10.13 -8.15
CA LEU A 46 -7.73 10.45 -6.85
C LEU A 46 -6.90 9.29 -6.29
N VAL A 47 -7.44 8.07 -6.34
CA VAL A 47 -6.74 6.86 -5.86
C VAL A 47 -5.86 6.20 -6.91
N GLN A 48 -5.71 6.85 -8.08
CA GLN A 48 -4.88 6.42 -9.21
C GLN A 48 -5.15 4.97 -9.66
N LYS A 49 -6.42 4.56 -9.66
CA LYS A 49 -6.88 3.24 -10.08
C LYS A 49 -6.90 3.12 -11.60
N VAL A 50 -6.76 1.88 -12.04
CA VAL A 50 -6.64 1.50 -13.45
C VAL A 50 -7.35 0.17 -13.62
N TYR A 51 -8.15 0.07 -14.67
CA TYR A 51 -8.89 -1.14 -14.99
C TYR A 51 -8.52 -1.60 -16.41
N HIS A 52 -8.54 -2.91 -16.62
CA HIS A 52 -8.07 -3.54 -17.86
C HIS A 52 -9.11 -3.53 -18.98
N SER A 53 -10.37 -3.23 -18.66
CA SER A 53 -11.48 -3.25 -19.60
C SER A 53 -12.63 -2.35 -19.13
N ILE A 54 -13.54 -2.01 -20.05
CA ILE A 54 -14.77 -1.28 -19.71
C ILE A 54 -15.64 -2.18 -18.83
N GLU A 55 -15.69 -3.47 -19.13
CA GLU A 55 -16.42 -4.47 -18.34
C GLU A 55 -15.92 -4.50 -16.89
N GLU A 56 -14.61 -4.44 -16.67
CA GLU A 56 -14.04 -4.30 -15.34
C GLU A 56 -14.39 -2.95 -14.72
N TYR A 57 -14.27 -1.84 -15.45
CA TYR A 57 -14.62 -0.50 -14.97
C TYR A 57 -16.07 -0.44 -14.46
N GLU A 58 -17.01 -0.96 -15.24
CA GLU A 58 -18.44 -1.01 -14.89
C GLU A 58 -18.69 -1.92 -13.70
N ARG A 59 -18.07 -3.11 -13.66
CA ARG A 59 -18.17 -4.00 -12.49
C ARG A 59 -17.62 -3.35 -11.23
N ARG A 60 -16.50 -2.61 -11.35
CA ARG A 60 -15.85 -1.90 -10.23
C ARG A 60 -16.71 -0.74 -9.76
N PHE A 61 -17.41 -0.06 -10.67
CA PHE A 61 -18.42 0.93 -10.32
C PHE A 61 -19.57 0.32 -9.52
N GLU A 62 -20.11 -0.84 -9.93
CA GLU A 62 -21.18 -1.52 -9.19
C GLU A 62 -20.76 -1.87 -7.75
N VAL A 63 -19.57 -2.44 -7.59
CA VAL A 63 -18.99 -2.78 -6.27
C VAL A 63 -18.74 -1.52 -5.45
N TRP A 64 -18.19 -0.48 -6.07
CA TRP A 64 -17.95 0.80 -5.42
C TRP A 64 -19.25 1.47 -4.96
N PHE A 65 -20.31 1.39 -5.77
CA PHE A 65 -21.61 1.92 -5.42
C PHE A 65 -22.27 1.15 -4.28
N ASP A 66 -22.13 -0.18 -4.26
CA ASP A 66 -22.57 -1.01 -3.12
C ASP A 66 -21.82 -0.63 -1.83
N ASN A 67 -20.49 -0.43 -1.90
CA ASN A 67 -19.69 0.06 -0.78
C ASN A 67 -20.09 1.48 -0.34
N LEU A 68 -20.44 2.37 -1.27
CA LEU A 68 -20.93 3.70 -0.95
C LEU A 68 -22.24 3.64 -0.15
N GLN A 69 -23.16 2.76 -0.55
CA GLN A 69 -24.44 2.60 0.15
C GLN A 69 -24.23 2.00 1.55
N PHE A 70 -23.30 1.03 1.68
CA PHE A 70 -22.87 0.53 2.99
C PHE A 70 -22.29 1.64 3.88
N VAL A 71 -21.36 2.46 3.36
CA VAL A 71 -20.74 3.58 4.10
C VAL A 71 -21.81 4.55 4.62
N LYS A 72 -22.79 4.91 3.77
CA LYS A 72 -23.89 5.78 4.16
C LYS A 72 -24.67 5.21 5.34
N ASP A 73 -25.11 3.95 5.23
CA ASP A 73 -25.98 3.33 6.23
C ASP A 73 -25.22 3.03 7.53
N TYR A 74 -23.93 2.71 7.42
CA TYR A 74 -23.05 2.48 8.55
C TYR A 74 -22.76 3.77 9.33
N ASN A 75 -22.37 4.85 8.62
CA ASN A 75 -22.09 6.15 9.24
C ASN A 75 -23.33 6.79 9.89
N ALA A 76 -24.54 6.39 9.49
CA ALA A 76 -25.77 6.83 10.15
C ALA A 76 -25.98 6.20 11.54
N LYS A 77 -25.29 5.09 11.84
CA LYS A 77 -25.42 4.32 13.09
C LYS A 77 -24.25 4.54 14.06
N HIS A 78 -23.12 5.03 13.57
CA HIS A 78 -21.89 5.17 14.33
C HIS A 78 -21.47 6.63 14.45
N THR A 79 -20.98 7.00 15.63
CA THR A 79 -20.56 8.38 15.92
C THR A 79 -19.12 8.47 16.43
N SER A 80 -18.51 7.36 16.83
CA SER A 80 -17.12 7.30 17.34
C SER A 80 -16.08 7.34 16.23
N HIS A 81 -16.44 6.91 15.02
CA HIS A 81 -15.59 6.83 13.86
C HIS A 81 -16.37 7.01 12.57
N GLN A 82 -15.64 7.17 11.46
CA GLN A 82 -16.19 7.40 10.14
C GLN A 82 -15.59 6.41 9.13
N LEU A 83 -16.47 5.84 8.30
CA LEU A 83 -16.09 5.14 7.08
C LEU A 83 -16.14 6.09 5.88
N GLY A 84 -15.42 5.73 4.82
CA GLY A 84 -15.40 6.47 3.57
C GLY A 84 -14.97 5.60 2.39
N MET A 85 -14.80 6.25 1.24
CA MET A 85 -14.43 5.55 0.00
C MET A 85 -12.91 5.41 -0.07
N THR A 86 -12.36 4.48 0.70
CA THR A 86 -10.92 4.16 0.74
C THR A 86 -10.43 3.63 -0.61
N ARG A 87 -9.12 3.46 -0.80
CA ARG A 87 -8.54 2.85 -2.02
C ARG A 87 -9.06 1.43 -2.34
N PHE A 88 -9.69 0.77 -1.36
CA PHE A 88 -10.24 -0.58 -1.47
C PHE A 88 -11.74 -0.58 -1.79
N ALA A 89 -12.36 0.58 -1.95
CA ALA A 89 -13.81 0.69 -2.13
C ALA A 89 -14.33 0.09 -3.45
N ASP A 90 -13.47 -0.20 -4.43
CA ASP A 90 -13.82 -0.93 -5.66
C ASP A 90 -13.70 -2.46 -5.53
N LEU A 91 -13.29 -2.97 -4.36
CA LEU A 91 -13.20 -4.40 -4.09
C LEU A 91 -14.41 -4.89 -3.31
N THR A 92 -14.91 -6.08 -3.67
CA THR A 92 -15.88 -6.76 -2.82
C THR A 92 -15.21 -7.15 -1.51
N HIS A 93 -16.01 -7.39 -0.47
CA HIS A 93 -15.52 -7.86 0.81
C HIS A 93 -14.66 -9.13 0.67
N GLU A 94 -15.12 -10.11 -0.13
CA GLU A 94 -14.39 -11.35 -0.39
C GLU A 94 -13.10 -11.15 -1.21
N GLU A 95 -13.13 -10.27 -2.22
CA GLU A 95 -11.93 -9.92 -3.00
C GLU A 95 -10.88 -9.22 -2.13
N TRP A 96 -11.29 -8.36 -1.21
CA TRP A 96 -10.39 -7.66 -0.31
C TRP A 96 -9.83 -8.62 0.75
N LYS A 97 -10.71 -9.37 1.44
CA LYS A 97 -10.35 -10.37 2.45
C LYS A 97 -9.32 -11.38 1.95
N SER A 98 -9.45 -11.84 0.71
CA SER A 98 -8.53 -12.82 0.11
C SER A 98 -7.17 -12.26 -0.31
N LYS A 99 -6.99 -10.92 -0.38
CA LYS A 99 -5.80 -10.30 -0.98
C LYS A 99 -4.91 -9.51 -0.03
N VAL A 100 -5.43 -8.99 1.08
CA VAL A 100 -4.64 -8.09 1.96
C VAL A 100 -4.38 -8.65 3.37
N LEU A 101 -4.96 -9.82 3.67
CA LEU A 101 -4.82 -10.51 4.95
C LEU A 101 -3.84 -11.68 4.81
N GLY A 102 -3.15 -12.03 5.89
CA GLY A 102 -2.12 -13.07 5.83
C GLY A 102 -1.57 -13.54 7.16
N TYR A 103 -2.16 -13.15 8.28
CA TYR A 103 -1.79 -13.73 9.57
C TYR A 103 -2.38 -15.14 9.71
N ARG A 104 -1.59 -16.08 10.25
CA ARG A 104 -1.97 -17.49 10.40
C ARG A 104 -2.04 -17.94 11.87
N PRO A 105 -3.19 -17.81 12.55
CA PRO A 105 -3.30 -18.12 13.99
C PRO A 105 -3.04 -19.61 14.32
N GLU A 106 -3.28 -20.53 13.37
CA GLU A 106 -3.03 -21.96 13.54
C GLU A 106 -1.56 -22.30 13.77
N MET A 107 -0.65 -21.46 13.25
CA MET A 107 0.79 -21.62 13.42
C MET A 107 1.21 -21.35 14.87
N LYS A 108 0.57 -20.38 15.55
CA LYS A 108 0.81 -20.09 16.97
C LYS A 108 0.44 -21.29 17.86
N ARG A 109 -0.66 -21.99 17.56
CA ARG A 109 -1.03 -23.22 18.30
C ARG A 109 0.05 -24.30 18.18
N THR A 110 0.68 -24.43 17.02
CA THR A 110 1.77 -25.38 16.81
C THR A 110 3.03 -24.98 17.58
N LEU A 111 3.38 -23.69 17.58
CA LEU A 111 4.49 -23.15 18.37
C LEU A 111 4.30 -23.42 19.87
N LEU A 112 3.12 -23.12 20.43
CA LEU A 112 2.81 -23.29 21.86
C LEU A 112 2.84 -24.76 22.29
N ASN A 113 2.56 -25.70 21.40
CA ASN A 113 2.68 -27.14 21.70
C ASN A 113 4.15 -27.61 21.77
N ASN A 114 5.08 -26.86 21.17
CA ASN A 114 6.50 -27.21 21.06
C ASN A 114 7.40 -26.42 22.02
N LYS A 115 6.90 -25.35 22.65
CA LYS A 115 7.63 -24.57 23.66
C LYS A 115 7.01 -24.77 25.05
N PRO A 116 7.81 -24.94 26.12
CA PRO A 116 7.31 -24.81 27.49
C PRO A 116 6.63 -23.45 27.65
N ALA A 117 5.50 -23.39 28.36
CA ALA A 117 4.84 -22.12 28.64
C ALA A 117 5.87 -21.11 29.17
N PRO A 118 5.92 -19.88 28.62
CA PRO A 118 6.83 -18.87 29.15
C PRO A 118 6.55 -18.72 30.64
N PRO A 119 7.58 -18.56 31.48
CA PRO A 119 7.35 -18.21 32.88
C PRO A 119 6.48 -16.96 32.86
N SER A 120 5.35 -17.00 33.56
CA SER A 120 4.55 -15.82 33.79
C SER A 120 5.42 -14.80 34.53
N SER A 121 6.00 -13.88 33.79
CA SER A 121 6.57 -12.66 34.33
C SER A 121 5.38 -11.88 34.87
N VAL A 122 4.99 -12.19 36.10
CA VAL A 122 4.06 -11.36 36.86
C VAL A 122 4.81 -10.07 37.10
N ASP A 123 4.72 -9.15 36.14
CA ASP A 123 5.29 -7.83 36.21
C ASP A 123 4.45 -7.05 37.23
N ASN A 124 4.73 -7.29 38.51
CA ASN A 124 4.18 -6.62 39.70
C ASN A 124 4.65 -5.17 39.80
N ASP A 125 5.16 -4.60 38.70
CA ASP A 125 5.49 -3.20 38.60
C ASP A 125 4.18 -2.39 38.58
N ASP A 126 3.83 -1.87 39.76
CA ASP A 126 2.73 -0.95 40.03
C ASP A 126 3.10 0.51 39.70
N THR A 127 4.18 0.74 38.94
CA THR A 127 4.50 2.08 38.46
C THR A 127 3.33 2.65 37.64
N PRO A 128 2.88 3.88 37.94
CA PRO A 128 1.83 4.52 37.17
C PRO A 128 2.26 4.67 35.71
N LEU A 129 1.53 4.00 34.80
CA LEU A 129 1.75 4.14 33.36
C LEU A 129 1.37 5.55 32.88
N PRO A 130 2.02 6.08 31.83
CA PRO A 130 1.57 7.30 31.16
C PRO A 130 0.10 7.19 30.76
N LYS A 131 -0.65 8.29 30.84
CA LYS A 131 -2.06 8.33 30.40
C LYS A 131 -2.20 8.13 28.89
N GLU A 132 -1.24 8.65 28.15
CA GLU A 132 -1.12 8.56 26.70
C GLU A 132 0.35 8.31 26.34
N ILE A 133 0.56 7.60 25.24
CA ILE A 133 1.88 7.42 24.64
C ILE A 133 1.73 7.35 23.13
N ASP A 134 2.64 8.03 22.42
CA ASP A 134 2.74 7.99 20.97
C ASP A 134 4.22 7.87 20.58
N TRP A 135 4.63 6.68 20.17
CA TRP A 135 6.01 6.40 19.77
C TRP A 135 6.45 7.14 18.50
N ARG A 136 5.50 7.63 17.68
CA ARG A 136 5.81 8.47 16.51
C ARG A 136 6.50 9.76 16.93
N THR A 137 6.01 10.37 18.00
CA THR A 137 6.57 11.62 18.56
C THR A 137 7.96 11.43 19.20
N LYS A 138 8.34 10.17 19.44
CA LYS A 138 9.62 9.80 20.06
C LYS A 138 10.66 9.30 19.05
N GLY A 139 10.37 9.38 17.75
CA GLY A 139 11.27 8.90 16.69
C GLY A 139 11.41 7.38 16.62
N ALA A 140 10.49 6.63 17.23
CA ALA A 140 10.50 5.17 17.27
C ALA A 140 9.48 4.52 16.33
N VAL A 141 8.99 5.27 15.33
CA VAL A 141 8.06 4.79 14.31
C VAL A 141 8.41 5.48 12.99
N GLY A 142 8.62 4.69 11.93
CA GLY A 142 8.89 5.19 10.58
C GLY A 142 7.64 5.56 9.78
N PRO A 143 7.80 6.01 8.53
CA PRO A 143 6.70 6.28 7.60
C PRO A 143 5.82 5.05 7.37
N VAL A 144 4.51 5.20 7.15
CA VAL A 144 3.65 4.02 6.91
C VAL A 144 4.02 3.34 5.60
N LYS A 145 4.20 2.02 5.65
CA LYS A 145 4.54 1.19 4.49
C LYS A 145 3.30 0.54 3.88
N ASN A 146 3.47 -0.14 2.76
CA ASN A 146 2.39 -0.76 2.00
C ASN A 146 2.77 -2.19 1.57
N GLN A 147 2.10 -3.19 2.16
CA GLN A 147 2.32 -4.61 1.87
C GLN A 147 1.78 -5.05 0.50
N MET A 148 1.10 -4.15 -0.23
CA MET A 148 0.40 -4.45 -1.48
C MET A 148 -0.66 -5.55 -1.31
N LEU A 149 -0.75 -6.51 -2.24
CA LEU A 149 -1.70 -7.63 -2.20
C LEU A 149 -1.03 -8.94 -1.74
N CYS A 150 0.03 -8.82 -0.93
CA CYS A 150 0.76 -9.93 -0.35
C CYS A 150 0.34 -10.11 1.11
N GLY A 151 0.13 -11.35 1.55
CA GLY A 151 -0.21 -11.71 2.93
C GLY A 151 0.96 -11.59 3.91
N SER A 152 1.84 -10.61 3.73
CA SER A 152 3.07 -10.40 4.51
C SER A 152 2.90 -9.52 5.75
N CYS A 153 1.67 -9.25 6.18
CA CYS A 153 1.38 -8.44 7.38
C CYS A 153 2.15 -8.89 8.65
N TRP A 154 2.44 -10.19 8.77
CA TRP A 154 3.29 -10.75 9.82
C TRP A 154 4.71 -10.16 9.78
N ALA A 155 5.32 -10.05 8.59
CA ALA A 155 6.63 -9.44 8.41
C ALA A 155 6.59 -7.94 8.75
N PHE A 156 5.59 -7.19 8.27
CA PHE A 156 5.42 -5.76 8.58
C PHE A 156 5.19 -5.49 10.07
N SER A 157 4.43 -6.36 10.73
CA SER A 157 4.20 -6.28 12.18
C SER A 157 5.50 -6.53 12.95
N THR A 158 6.28 -7.53 12.54
CA THR A 158 7.60 -7.85 13.11
C THR A 158 8.59 -6.72 12.93
N THR A 159 8.77 -6.26 11.68
CA THR A 159 9.75 -5.20 11.40
C THR A 159 9.39 -3.92 12.11
N GLY A 160 8.12 -3.52 12.12
CA GLY A 160 7.69 -2.28 12.77
C GLY A 160 7.93 -2.23 14.28
N SER A 161 7.86 -3.37 14.99
CA SER A 161 8.23 -3.42 16.42
C SER A 161 9.76 -3.45 16.64
N ILE A 162 10.51 -4.09 15.74
CA ILE A 162 11.98 -4.11 15.76
C ILE A 162 12.57 -2.72 15.47
N GLU A 163 12.06 -2.02 14.44
CA GLU A 163 12.43 -0.64 14.11
C GLU A 163 12.27 0.26 15.35
N GLY A 164 11.15 0.09 16.07
CA GLY A 164 10.85 0.85 17.28
C GLY A 164 11.80 0.57 18.43
N ILE A 165 12.00 -0.69 18.80
CA ILE A 165 12.94 -1.02 19.90
C ILE A 165 14.39 -0.66 19.53
N ASN A 166 14.75 -0.76 18.25
CA ASN A 166 16.06 -0.34 17.76
C ASN A 166 16.27 1.17 17.99
N ALA A 167 15.30 1.99 17.60
CA ALA A 167 15.37 3.44 17.81
C ALA A 167 15.44 3.79 19.31
N ILE A 168 14.70 3.08 20.16
CA ILE A 168 14.69 3.29 21.61
C ILE A 168 16.05 2.97 22.26
N VAL A 169 16.67 1.85 21.88
CA VAL A 169 17.91 1.36 22.52
C VAL A 169 19.15 2.04 21.95
N THR A 170 19.19 2.27 20.64
CA THR A 170 20.38 2.79 19.95
C THR A 170 20.36 4.30 19.76
N GLY A 171 19.17 4.93 19.83
CA GLY A 171 18.96 6.32 19.45
C GLY A 171 18.93 6.56 17.94
N GLU A 172 19.00 5.52 17.12
CA GLU A 172 18.97 5.60 15.66
C GLU A 172 17.79 4.81 15.08
N PHE A 173 16.96 5.46 14.28
CA PHE A 173 15.94 4.78 13.49
C PHE A 173 16.57 4.17 12.24
N LYS A 174 16.38 2.86 12.04
CA LYS A 174 16.78 2.12 10.84
C LYS A 174 15.53 1.48 10.26
N SER A 175 15.23 1.73 8.99
CA SER A 175 14.16 0.98 8.31
C SER A 175 14.73 -0.34 7.78
N ILE A 176 14.08 -1.44 8.16
CA ILE A 176 14.55 -2.81 7.90
C ILE A 176 13.63 -3.53 6.92
N SER A 177 14.18 -4.55 6.26
CA SER A 177 13.53 -5.21 5.12
C SER A 177 12.44 -6.20 5.53
N GLU A 178 11.20 -5.94 5.14
CA GLU A 178 10.16 -6.97 5.18
C GLU A 178 10.39 -8.08 4.15
N GLN A 179 10.98 -7.73 2.99
CA GLN A 179 11.20 -8.69 1.90
C GLN A 179 12.18 -9.80 2.28
N GLN A 180 13.20 -9.48 3.08
CA GLN A 180 14.13 -10.49 3.58
C GLN A 180 13.40 -11.56 4.39
N LEU A 181 12.40 -11.19 5.20
CA LEU A 181 11.56 -12.15 5.92
C LEU A 181 10.70 -12.96 4.95
N VAL A 182 10.04 -12.30 4.00
CA VAL A 182 9.21 -12.95 2.98
C VAL A 182 9.99 -14.00 2.18
N ASP A 183 11.23 -13.68 1.80
CA ASP A 183 12.04 -14.53 0.93
C ASP A 183 12.83 -15.61 1.69
N CYS A 184 13.28 -15.32 2.92
CA CYS A 184 14.26 -16.15 3.63
C CYS A 184 13.69 -16.94 4.81
N ASP A 185 12.62 -16.46 5.47
CA ASP A 185 11.95 -17.23 6.54
C ASP A 185 10.97 -18.26 5.95
N THR A 186 11.54 -19.27 5.31
CA THR A 186 10.80 -20.33 4.60
C THR A 186 10.66 -21.62 5.41
N SER A 187 11.29 -21.68 6.59
CA SER A 187 11.31 -22.90 7.41
C SER A 187 10.07 -23.04 8.30
N GLN A 188 9.46 -21.91 8.66
CA GLN A 188 8.26 -21.85 9.50
C GLN A 188 7.18 -21.03 8.82
N ASP A 189 7.52 -19.83 8.34
CA ASP A 189 6.61 -18.92 7.63
C ASP A 189 6.53 -19.21 6.11
N ASN A 190 5.53 -18.60 5.45
CA ASN A 190 5.16 -18.93 4.07
C ASN A 190 5.07 -17.69 3.18
N GLY A 191 5.93 -16.69 3.40
CA GLY A 191 5.99 -15.49 2.57
C GLY A 191 4.63 -14.77 2.45
N CYS A 192 4.19 -14.52 1.23
CA CYS A 192 2.90 -13.90 0.90
C CYS A 192 1.68 -14.77 1.22
N HIS A 193 1.87 -16.06 1.51
CA HIS A 193 0.79 -16.94 1.92
C HIS A 193 0.51 -16.85 3.42
N GLY A 194 1.36 -16.17 4.18
CA GLY A 194 1.13 -15.83 5.57
C GLY A 194 2.13 -16.44 6.54
N GLY A 195 2.08 -15.93 7.78
CA GLY A 195 3.08 -16.25 8.79
C GLY A 195 2.74 -15.72 10.18
N LEU A 196 3.72 -15.79 11.08
CA LEU A 196 3.61 -15.48 12.50
C LEU A 196 4.79 -14.62 12.97
N MET A 197 4.49 -13.51 13.65
CA MET A 197 5.53 -12.57 14.11
C MET A 197 6.63 -13.23 14.97
N ASP A 198 6.26 -14.21 15.80
CA ASP A 198 7.21 -14.97 16.62
C ASP A 198 8.24 -15.77 15.82
N TYR A 199 7.83 -16.39 14.71
CA TYR A 199 8.76 -17.13 13.86
C TYR A 199 9.71 -16.18 13.16
N ALA A 200 9.20 -15.05 12.68
CA ALA A 200 10.04 -13.99 12.14
C ALA A 200 11.05 -13.44 13.17
N PHE A 201 10.66 -13.24 14.44
CA PHE A 201 11.61 -12.88 15.50
C PHE A 201 12.69 -13.95 15.69
N GLU A 202 12.28 -15.22 15.77
CA GLU A 202 13.18 -16.36 15.90
C GLU A 202 14.15 -16.47 14.71
N PHE A 203 13.66 -16.27 13.49
CA PHE A 203 14.47 -16.23 12.27
C PHE A 203 15.54 -15.14 12.36
N ILE A 204 15.17 -13.90 12.73
CA ILE A 204 16.14 -12.79 12.84
C ILE A 204 17.22 -13.09 13.89
N ILE A 205 16.84 -13.71 15.03
CA ILE A 205 17.78 -14.12 16.07
C ILE A 205 18.76 -15.18 15.51
N GLN A 206 18.23 -16.20 14.84
CA GLN A 206 19.03 -17.32 14.31
C GLN A 206 19.91 -16.91 13.12
N ASN A 207 19.42 -16.01 12.27
CA ASN A 207 20.17 -15.43 11.17
C ASN A 207 21.30 -14.52 11.67
N GLY A 208 21.18 -13.99 12.89
CA GLY A 208 22.15 -13.06 13.48
C GLY A 208 21.87 -11.60 13.14
N GLY A 209 20.69 -11.31 12.60
CA GLY A 209 20.20 -9.97 12.27
C GLY A 209 19.42 -9.91 10.96
N ILE A 210 19.05 -8.70 10.59
CA ILE A 210 18.27 -8.35 9.40
C ILE A 210 18.89 -7.12 8.71
N ASP A 211 18.73 -7.04 7.40
CA ASP A 211 19.22 -5.96 6.54
C ASP A 211 18.22 -4.79 6.44
N THR A 212 18.65 -3.70 5.80
CA THR A 212 17.81 -2.52 5.58
C THR A 212 16.81 -2.70 4.43
N GLU A 213 15.72 -1.94 4.48
CA GLU A 213 14.78 -1.81 3.36
C GLU A 213 15.47 -1.31 2.08
N ASP A 214 16.47 -0.43 2.19
CA ASP A 214 17.17 0.12 1.03
C ASP A 214 18.04 -0.94 0.32
N ASP A 215 18.67 -1.84 1.08
CA ASP A 215 19.54 -2.89 0.53
C ASP A 215 18.75 -4.13 0.09
N TYR A 216 17.59 -4.41 0.72
CA TYR A 216 16.67 -5.49 0.34
C TYR A 216 15.22 -4.95 0.22
N PRO A 217 14.88 -4.28 -0.89
CA PRO A 217 13.60 -3.59 -1.04
C PRO A 217 12.39 -4.52 -1.14
N TYR A 218 11.25 -4.04 -0.66
CA TYR A 218 9.98 -4.73 -0.75
C TYR A 218 9.42 -4.79 -2.18
N LEU A 219 9.07 -6.01 -2.62
CA LEU A 219 8.54 -6.31 -3.95
C LEU A 219 7.05 -6.65 -3.92
N GLY A 220 6.50 -7.04 -2.76
CA GLY A 220 5.08 -7.40 -2.65
C GLY A 220 4.73 -8.75 -3.26
N GLU A 221 5.73 -9.63 -3.43
CA GLU A 221 5.58 -10.99 -3.93
C GLU A 221 6.67 -11.89 -3.34
N ASP A 222 6.46 -13.21 -3.40
CA ASP A 222 7.46 -14.19 -2.96
C ASP A 222 8.68 -14.17 -3.90
N GLY A 223 9.87 -13.96 -3.34
CA GLY A 223 11.14 -14.02 -4.04
C GLY A 223 11.97 -15.26 -3.68
N THR A 224 13.19 -15.31 -4.23
CA THR A 224 14.20 -16.28 -3.78
C THR A 224 15.13 -15.58 -2.80
N CYS A 225 15.38 -16.17 -1.63
CA CYS A 225 16.31 -15.63 -0.65
C CYS A 225 17.69 -15.35 -1.28
N ASP A 226 18.06 -14.07 -1.35
CA ASP A 226 19.40 -13.67 -1.76
C ASP A 226 20.37 -13.93 -0.59
N VAL A 227 21.16 -15.00 -0.68
CA VAL A 227 22.10 -15.41 0.37
C VAL A 227 23.13 -14.32 0.70
N GLY A 228 23.53 -13.52 -0.28
CA GLY A 228 24.50 -12.44 -0.10
C GLY A 228 23.91 -11.28 0.69
N ARG A 229 22.65 -10.92 0.42
CA ARG A 229 21.91 -9.92 1.18
C ARG A 229 21.47 -10.43 2.54
N ASN A 230 21.06 -11.70 2.62
CA ASN A 230 20.62 -12.33 3.86
C ASN A 230 21.72 -12.37 4.94
N GLY A 231 22.99 -12.49 4.52
CA GLY A 231 24.14 -12.42 5.43
C GLY A 231 24.55 -11.01 5.88
N ARG A 232 23.81 -9.97 5.49
CA ARG A 232 24.02 -8.58 5.95
C ARG A 232 23.16 -8.34 7.18
N HIS A 233 23.80 -8.08 8.30
CA HIS A 233 23.11 -7.93 9.58
C HIS A 233 23.26 -6.49 10.07
N VAL A 234 22.26 -5.65 9.80
CA VAL A 234 22.25 -4.23 10.16
C VAL A 234 21.55 -4.01 11.50
N VAL A 235 20.47 -4.75 11.77
CA VAL A 235 19.74 -4.69 13.04
C VAL A 235 19.65 -6.08 13.65
N THR A 236 19.82 -6.15 14.98
CA THR A 236 19.72 -7.38 15.77
C THR A 236 18.78 -7.22 16.95
N ILE A 237 18.20 -8.34 17.37
CA ILE A 237 17.44 -8.50 18.61
C ILE A 237 18.01 -9.68 19.40
N ASP A 238 17.88 -9.63 20.72
CA ASP A 238 18.44 -10.60 21.68
C ASP A 238 17.43 -11.67 22.11
N GLY A 239 16.18 -11.51 21.73
CA GLY A 239 15.06 -12.36 22.13
C GLY A 239 13.73 -11.72 21.77
N TYR A 240 12.65 -12.36 22.18
CA TYR A 240 11.30 -11.82 22.12
C TYR A 240 10.47 -12.39 23.26
N GLU A 241 9.39 -11.72 23.62
CA GLU A 241 8.47 -12.15 24.68
C GLU A 241 7.01 -11.99 24.23
N ASP A 242 6.19 -12.95 24.62
CA ASP A 242 4.73 -12.90 24.47
C ASP A 242 4.12 -12.10 25.63
N VAL A 243 3.21 -11.18 25.29
CA VAL A 243 2.35 -10.54 26.29
C VAL A 243 1.30 -11.55 26.75
N ALA A 244 0.91 -11.47 28.04
CA ALA A 244 -0.17 -12.28 28.57
C ALA A 244 -1.45 -12.14 27.70
N PRO A 245 -1.99 -13.24 27.16
CA PRO A 245 -3.14 -13.18 26.26
C PRO A 245 -4.40 -12.77 27.02
N ASN A 246 -5.28 -12.04 26.33
CA ASN A 246 -6.55 -11.54 26.83
C ASN A 246 -6.41 -10.60 28.05
N ASP A 247 -5.33 -9.81 28.06
CA ASP A 247 -5.04 -8.86 29.11
C ASP A 247 -4.59 -7.51 28.51
N GLU A 248 -5.56 -6.60 28.33
CA GLU A 248 -5.29 -5.24 27.85
C GLU A 248 -4.38 -4.44 28.81
N VAL A 249 -4.31 -4.80 30.09
CA VAL A 249 -3.42 -4.15 31.07
C VAL A 249 -1.98 -4.59 30.82
N ALA A 250 -1.74 -5.88 30.61
CA ALA A 250 -0.44 -6.41 30.23
C ALA A 250 0.03 -5.81 28.89
N LEU A 251 -0.86 -5.73 27.89
CA LEU A 251 -0.56 -5.09 26.61
C LEU A 251 -0.22 -3.61 26.80
N LYS A 252 -0.94 -2.89 27.67
CA LYS A 252 -0.66 -1.47 27.93
C LYS A 252 0.71 -1.28 28.59
N LYS A 253 1.09 -2.15 29.52
CA LYS A 253 2.42 -2.15 30.16
C LYS A 253 3.52 -2.35 29.12
N ALA A 254 3.34 -3.29 28.18
CA ALA A 254 4.29 -3.52 27.09
C ALA A 254 4.39 -2.30 26.15
N VAL A 255 3.25 -1.76 25.70
CA VAL A 255 3.20 -0.59 24.80
C VAL A 255 3.80 0.66 25.45
N ALA A 256 3.68 0.81 26.77
CA ALA A 256 4.31 1.91 27.51
C ALA A 256 5.85 1.87 27.45
N LYS A 257 6.45 0.69 27.20
CA LYS A 257 7.90 0.46 27.12
C LYS A 257 8.43 0.54 25.68
N GLN A 258 7.67 0.07 24.69
CA GLN A 258 8.06 0.06 23.26
C GLN A 258 6.85 -0.25 22.34
N PRO A 259 6.96 -0.08 21.01
CA PRO A 259 5.97 -0.62 20.07
C PRO A 259 5.84 -2.15 20.16
N VAL A 260 4.62 -2.67 20.00
CA VAL A 260 4.29 -4.11 20.19
C VAL A 260 3.62 -4.65 18.94
N SER A 261 4.06 -5.81 18.47
CA SER A 261 3.42 -6.56 17.38
C SER A 261 2.16 -7.24 17.91
N VAL A 262 1.03 -7.09 17.24
CA VAL A 262 -0.24 -7.71 17.62
C VAL A 262 -0.93 -8.30 16.39
N ALA A 263 -1.70 -9.35 16.61
CA ALA A 263 -2.66 -9.83 15.63
C ALA A 263 -4.06 -9.27 15.94
N ILE A 264 -4.84 -8.99 14.90
CA ILE A 264 -6.23 -8.57 14.97
C ILE A 264 -7.08 -9.33 13.95
N GLU A 265 -8.39 -9.37 14.16
CA GLU A 265 -9.36 -9.62 13.10
C GLU A 265 -9.57 -8.31 12.33
N ALA A 266 -9.18 -8.29 11.06
CA ALA A 266 -9.32 -7.13 10.19
C ALA A 266 -10.00 -7.50 8.88
N ASP A 267 -10.89 -8.50 8.86
CA ASP A 267 -11.61 -8.93 7.67
C ASP A 267 -13.03 -8.39 7.60
N GLN A 268 -13.45 -7.48 8.48
CA GLN A 268 -14.78 -6.88 8.44
C GLN A 268 -14.89 -5.76 7.38
N ARG A 269 -16.07 -5.63 6.76
CA ARG A 269 -16.32 -4.62 5.70
C ARG A 269 -16.14 -3.19 6.21
N ALA A 270 -16.47 -2.93 7.48
CA ALA A 270 -16.22 -1.63 8.10
C ALA A 270 -14.71 -1.32 8.20
N PHE A 271 -13.88 -2.34 8.45
CA PHE A 271 -12.43 -2.21 8.53
C PHE A 271 -11.81 -1.88 7.15
N GLN A 272 -12.29 -2.52 6.08
CA GLN A 272 -11.92 -2.20 4.68
C GLN A 272 -12.09 -0.71 4.35
N LEU A 273 -13.15 -0.10 4.89
CA LEU A 273 -13.62 1.23 4.54
C LEU A 273 -13.34 2.29 5.63
N TYR A 274 -12.56 1.94 6.65
CA TYR A 274 -12.21 2.84 7.74
C TYR A 274 -11.40 4.04 7.25
N VAL A 275 -11.76 5.23 7.76
CA VAL A 275 -11.09 6.50 7.47
C VAL A 275 -10.54 7.15 8.72
N SER A 276 -11.33 7.31 9.78
CA SER A 276 -10.87 8.07 10.95
C SER A 276 -11.74 7.84 12.20
N GLY A 277 -11.26 8.32 13.34
CA GLY A 277 -11.93 8.23 14.65
C GLY A 277 -11.65 6.91 15.39
N VAL A 278 -12.27 6.73 16.56
CA VAL A 278 -12.07 5.53 17.38
C VAL A 278 -13.02 4.44 16.92
N PHE A 279 -12.47 3.44 16.24
CA PHE A 279 -13.19 2.27 15.77
C PHE A 279 -13.65 1.44 16.97
N ASP A 280 -14.97 1.40 17.13
CA ASP A 280 -15.71 0.78 18.23
C ASP A 280 -16.94 0.11 17.59
N ASP A 281 -16.74 -1.13 17.15
CA ASP A 281 -17.72 -1.88 16.36
C ASP A 281 -17.90 -3.27 16.96
N VAL A 282 -19.13 -3.57 17.37
CA VAL A 282 -19.50 -4.86 17.96
C VAL A 282 -19.45 -6.02 16.96
N GLU A 283 -19.42 -5.72 15.65
CA GLU A 283 -19.29 -6.71 14.59
C GLU A 283 -17.84 -7.21 14.42
N CYS A 284 -16.86 -6.55 15.06
CA CYS A 284 -15.48 -7.04 15.03
C CYS A 284 -15.33 -8.32 15.87
N GLY A 285 -14.99 -9.43 15.23
CA GLY A 285 -14.79 -10.71 15.88
C GLY A 285 -13.40 -10.88 16.49
N THR A 286 -12.99 -12.13 16.67
CA THR A 286 -11.72 -12.56 17.30
C THR A 286 -10.98 -13.63 16.47
N SER A 287 -11.36 -13.82 15.21
CA SER A 287 -10.75 -14.70 14.21
C SER A 287 -9.54 -14.01 13.57
N LEU A 288 -8.46 -13.89 14.34
CA LEU A 288 -7.23 -13.18 13.96
C LEU A 288 -6.73 -13.56 12.56
N ASN A 289 -6.50 -12.56 11.71
CA ASN A 289 -6.12 -12.74 10.30
C ASN A 289 -5.19 -11.63 9.75
N HIS A 290 -4.83 -10.64 10.58
CA HIS A 290 -3.94 -9.56 10.20
C HIS A 290 -2.96 -9.17 11.30
N GLY A 291 -1.69 -9.00 10.94
CA GLY A 291 -0.62 -8.51 11.82
C GLY A 291 -0.42 -7.00 11.72
N VAL A 292 -0.40 -6.30 12.84
CA VAL A 292 -0.23 -4.84 12.93
C VAL A 292 0.67 -4.46 14.11
N VAL A 293 1.01 -3.17 14.25
CA VAL A 293 1.86 -2.70 15.36
C VAL A 293 1.11 -1.69 16.21
N VAL A 294 1.00 -1.95 17.51
CA VAL A 294 0.52 -0.95 18.47
C VAL A 294 1.69 -0.01 18.79
N VAL A 295 1.57 1.24 18.36
CA VAL A 295 2.59 2.28 18.52
C VAL A 295 2.20 3.33 19.57
N GLY A 296 1.07 3.13 20.24
CA GLY A 296 0.62 4.05 21.26
C GLY A 296 -0.74 3.72 21.83
N TYR A 297 -1.18 4.55 22.75
CA TYR A 297 -2.54 4.56 23.27
C TYR A 297 -2.89 5.96 23.78
N GLY A 298 -4.17 6.27 23.81
CA GLY A 298 -4.66 7.57 24.25
C GLY A 298 -6.14 7.55 24.61
N VAL A 299 -6.72 8.73 24.73
CA VAL A 299 -8.15 8.94 24.95
C VAL A 299 -8.62 10.06 24.03
N ASP A 300 -9.52 9.73 23.11
CA ASP A 300 -10.23 10.74 22.31
C ASP A 300 -11.55 11.10 23.01
N PHE A 301 -12.17 12.20 22.60
CA PHE A 301 -13.42 12.68 23.16
C PHE A 301 -14.47 12.81 22.06
N ASN A 302 -15.66 12.25 22.29
CA ASN A 302 -16.84 12.49 21.46
C ASN A 302 -17.90 13.20 22.32
N GLY A 303 -17.93 14.54 22.22
CA GLY A 303 -18.67 15.36 23.17
C GLY A 303 -18.12 15.17 24.59
N THR A 304 -18.95 14.65 25.49
CA THR A 304 -18.57 14.33 26.88
C THR A 304 -18.09 12.89 27.06
N HIS A 305 -18.15 12.04 26.03
CA HIS A 305 -17.79 10.63 26.13
C HIS A 305 -16.28 10.44 25.91
N HIS A 306 -15.64 9.69 26.81
CA HIS A 306 -14.23 9.34 26.71
C HIS A 306 -14.11 8.04 25.90
N LEU A 307 -13.25 8.05 24.88
CA LEU A 307 -12.99 6.92 24.01
C LEU A 307 -11.50 6.54 24.11
N PRO A 308 -11.10 5.80 25.18
CA PRO A 308 -9.78 5.20 25.24
C PRO A 308 -9.53 4.32 24.03
N HIS A 309 -8.33 4.42 23.47
CA HIS A 309 -7.97 3.72 22.25
C HIS A 309 -6.50 3.28 22.25
N TRP A 310 -6.24 2.23 21.48
CA TRP A 310 -4.93 1.89 20.94
C TRP A 310 -4.67 2.73 19.69
N LEU A 311 -3.43 3.20 19.51
CA LEU A 311 -2.98 3.76 18.25
C LEU A 311 -2.20 2.68 17.50
N VAL A 312 -2.75 2.23 16.38
CA VAL A 312 -2.25 1.07 15.64
C VAL A 312 -1.78 1.50 14.26
N ARG A 313 -0.52 1.18 13.93
CA ARG A 313 0.06 1.35 12.59
C ARG A 313 -0.32 0.14 11.74
N ASN A 314 -0.95 0.39 10.60
CA ASN A 314 -1.27 -0.63 9.61
C ASN A 314 -0.22 -0.61 8.47
N SER A 315 -0.34 -1.54 7.52
CA SER A 315 0.58 -1.76 6.40
C SER A 315 -0.12 -1.65 5.03
N TRP A 316 -1.17 -0.82 4.93
CA TRP A 316 -1.98 -0.65 3.72
C TRP A 316 -1.76 0.69 2.99
N GLY A 317 -0.69 1.40 3.34
CA GLY A 317 -0.38 2.74 2.84
C GLY A 317 -1.03 3.86 3.67
N GLU A 318 -0.52 5.08 3.50
CA GLU A 318 -0.98 6.29 4.21
C GLU A 318 -2.40 6.73 3.80
N GLU A 319 -2.85 6.29 2.63
CA GLU A 319 -4.16 6.60 2.05
C GLU A 319 -5.32 5.79 2.67
N TRP A 320 -5.02 4.80 3.51
CA TRP A 320 -6.01 4.06 4.27
C TRP A 320 -6.04 4.56 5.72
N GLY A 321 -7.23 4.68 6.32
CA GLY A 321 -7.37 5.14 7.69
C GLY A 321 -6.83 6.56 7.91
N ASP A 322 -6.44 6.84 9.16
CA ASP A 322 -5.93 8.15 9.58
C ASP A 322 -4.43 8.22 9.31
N GLY A 323 -4.07 8.44 8.04
CA GLY A 323 -2.66 8.47 7.59
C GLY A 323 -1.98 7.11 7.70
N GLY A 324 -2.71 6.01 7.46
CA GLY A 324 -2.21 4.64 7.60
C GLY A 324 -2.37 4.04 9.00
N TYR A 325 -3.02 4.76 9.92
CA TYR A 325 -3.27 4.33 11.28
C TYR A 325 -4.76 4.07 11.51
N ILE A 326 -5.05 3.24 12.52
CA ILE A 326 -6.38 3.08 13.10
C ILE A 326 -6.33 3.26 14.61
N LYS A 327 -7.33 3.93 15.15
CA LYS A 327 -7.57 3.97 16.59
C LYS A 327 -8.58 2.88 16.95
N LEU A 328 -8.15 1.83 17.63
CA LEU A 328 -9.04 0.75 18.09
C LEU A 328 -9.47 1.00 19.52
N ARG A 329 -10.77 0.85 19.82
CA ARG A 329 -11.31 0.99 21.17
C ARG A 329 -10.56 0.09 22.17
N ARG A 330 -10.13 0.67 23.29
CA ARG A 330 -9.44 0.00 24.41
C ARG A 330 -10.30 0.04 25.66
N ASP A 331 -10.06 -0.82 26.64
CA ASP A 331 -10.87 -0.91 27.86
C ASP A 331 -12.31 -1.33 27.53
N VAL A 332 -12.44 -2.31 26.62
CA VAL A 332 -13.73 -2.94 26.27
C VAL A 332 -14.01 -4.08 27.25
N SER A 333 -15.26 -4.55 27.30
CA SER A 333 -15.66 -5.62 28.22
C SER A 333 -15.13 -7.01 27.83
N ALA A 334 -14.82 -7.21 26.55
CA ALA A 334 -14.26 -8.46 26.04
C ALA A 334 -12.78 -8.56 26.44
N ALA A 335 -12.37 -9.68 27.04
CA ALA A 335 -11.00 -9.86 27.51
C ALA A 335 -10.00 -9.90 26.34
N GLU A 336 -10.46 -10.39 25.19
CA GLU A 336 -9.73 -10.43 23.92
C GLU A 336 -9.41 -9.03 23.37
N GLY A 337 -10.07 -7.97 23.87
CA GLY A 337 -9.99 -6.62 23.33
C GLY A 337 -10.78 -6.46 22.02
N GLN A 338 -10.93 -5.22 21.55
CA GLN A 338 -11.59 -4.92 20.28
C GLN A 338 -10.85 -5.63 19.13
N CYS A 339 -11.57 -6.39 18.31
CA CYS A 339 -10.99 -7.16 17.20
C CYS A 339 -9.95 -8.22 17.61
N GLY A 340 -9.95 -8.66 18.87
CA GLY A 340 -8.99 -9.66 19.37
C GLY A 340 -7.57 -9.13 19.63
N ILE A 341 -7.37 -7.80 19.67
CA ILE A 341 -6.05 -7.16 19.78
C ILE A 341 -5.20 -7.62 20.99
N ALA A 342 -5.82 -8.09 22.06
CA ALA A 342 -5.12 -8.57 23.26
C ALA A 342 -4.84 -10.08 23.24
N MET A 343 -5.26 -10.82 22.22
CA MET A 343 -5.14 -12.29 22.19
C MET A 343 -3.72 -12.78 21.88
N GLN A 344 -3.03 -12.14 20.93
CA GLN A 344 -1.73 -12.58 20.43
C GLN A 344 -0.83 -11.37 20.16
N ALA A 345 -0.20 -10.91 21.24
CA ALA A 345 0.74 -9.79 21.23
C ALA A 345 2.13 -10.28 21.64
N SER A 346 3.15 -9.84 20.91
CA SER A 346 4.56 -10.15 21.20
C SER A 346 5.46 -8.98 20.86
N TYR A 347 6.62 -8.90 21.50
CA TYR A 347 7.56 -7.82 21.27
C TYR A 347 9.02 -8.30 21.30
N PRO A 348 9.89 -7.71 20.46
CA PRO A 348 11.32 -8.03 20.44
C PRO A 348 12.04 -7.42 21.64
N ILE A 349 13.07 -8.11 22.11
CA ILE A 349 13.98 -7.64 23.16
C ILE A 349 15.28 -7.23 22.52
N LYS A 350 15.75 -6.00 22.80
CA LYS A 350 17.08 -5.52 22.42
C LYS A 350 17.77 -4.91 23.65
N LYS A 351 19.02 -5.30 23.89
CA LYS A 351 19.81 -4.94 25.09
C LYS A 351 21.03 -4.08 24.76
N GLY A 352 21.41 -3.99 23.49
CA GLY A 352 22.66 -3.37 23.08
C GLY A 352 22.64 -2.74 21.68
N PRO A 353 23.79 -2.19 21.26
CA PRO A 353 23.94 -1.56 19.96
C PRO A 353 23.80 -2.56 18.80
N ASN A 354 23.65 -2.04 17.58
CA ASN A 354 23.70 -2.85 16.37
C ASN A 354 25.13 -3.33 16.07
N PRO A 355 25.27 -4.41 15.26
CA PRO A 355 26.56 -4.80 14.71
C PRO A 355 27.22 -3.65 13.91
N PRO A 356 28.54 -3.73 13.69
CA PRO A 356 29.21 -2.84 12.73
C PRO A 356 28.52 -2.92 11.37
N GLU A 357 28.38 -1.77 10.72
CA GLU A 357 27.71 -1.68 9.41
C GLU A 357 28.39 -2.62 8.39
N PRO A 358 27.62 -3.50 7.73
CA PRO A 358 28.17 -4.41 6.75
C PRO A 358 28.72 -3.63 5.53
N PRO A 359 29.70 -4.19 4.78
CA PRO A 359 30.17 -3.60 3.52
C PRO A 359 28.98 -3.29 2.59
N PRO A 360 28.99 -2.33 1.67
CA PRO A 360 27.84 -2.02 0.80
C PRO A 360 27.26 -3.25 0.09
N ALA A 361 25.94 -3.28 -0.12
CA ALA A 361 25.30 -4.41 -0.79
C ALA A 361 25.90 -4.60 -2.20
N PRO A 362 26.05 -5.85 -2.68
CA PRO A 362 26.41 -6.08 -4.07
C PRO A 362 25.45 -5.29 -4.98
N PRO A 363 25.96 -4.60 -6.02
CA PRO A 363 25.09 -3.86 -6.92
C PRO A 363 24.03 -4.81 -7.47
N ALA A 364 22.76 -4.37 -7.40
CA ALA A 364 21.67 -5.10 -8.03
C ALA A 364 22.05 -5.44 -9.48
N PRO A 365 21.68 -6.63 -10.00
CA PRO A 365 21.97 -7.00 -11.37
C PRO A 365 21.50 -5.89 -12.33
N PRO A 366 22.31 -5.53 -13.36
CA PRO A 366 21.97 -4.43 -14.24
C PRO A 366 20.60 -4.68 -14.90
N PRO A 367 19.76 -3.64 -15.04
CA PRO A 367 18.50 -3.78 -15.75
C PRO A 367 18.78 -4.27 -17.17
N ALA A 368 17.91 -5.16 -17.67
CA ALA A 368 18.01 -5.67 -19.04
C ALA A 368 18.10 -4.50 -20.04
N PRO A 369 18.86 -4.62 -21.15
CA PRO A 369 18.94 -3.57 -22.16
C PRO A 369 17.54 -3.20 -22.67
N PRO A 370 17.26 -1.91 -22.90
CA PRO A 370 15.95 -1.47 -23.35
C PRO A 370 15.65 -2.10 -24.71
N GLY A 371 14.55 -2.86 -24.77
CA GLY A 371 14.00 -3.38 -26.02
C GLY A 371 13.56 -2.26 -26.98
N PRO A 372 13.13 -2.60 -28.21
CA PRO A 372 12.57 -1.63 -29.14
C PRO A 372 11.44 -0.83 -28.46
N GLN A 373 11.49 0.49 -28.61
CA GLN A 373 10.69 1.40 -27.79
C GLN A 373 9.24 1.45 -28.29
N PRO A 374 8.24 1.42 -27.39
CA PRO A 374 6.85 1.64 -27.73
C PRO A 374 6.61 3.00 -28.40
N VAL A 375 5.61 3.07 -29.28
CA VAL A 375 5.16 4.32 -29.91
C VAL A 375 4.16 5.01 -29.01
N ASP A 376 4.49 6.21 -28.54
CA ASP A 376 3.62 7.01 -27.68
C ASP A 376 2.39 7.54 -28.45
N CYS A 377 1.19 7.12 -28.03
CA CYS A 377 -0.06 7.59 -28.61
C CYS A 377 -0.61 8.83 -27.87
N ASP A 378 -0.60 8.79 -26.52
CA ASP A 378 -0.91 9.91 -25.66
C ASP A 378 -0.29 9.75 -24.26
N GLY A 379 -0.56 10.67 -23.33
CA GLY A 379 -0.02 10.63 -21.96
C GLY A 379 -0.32 9.37 -21.14
N THR A 380 -1.15 8.45 -21.63
CA THR A 380 -1.65 7.26 -20.93
C THR A 380 -1.45 5.96 -21.71
N VAL A 381 -1.36 5.99 -23.04
CA VAL A 381 -1.28 4.80 -23.89
C VAL A 381 -0.12 4.86 -24.90
N GLU A 382 0.34 3.68 -25.28
CA GLU A 382 1.41 3.42 -26.24
C GLU A 382 1.07 2.21 -27.12
N CYS A 383 1.73 2.12 -28.26
CA CYS A 383 1.66 0.99 -29.16
C CYS A 383 3.00 0.24 -29.20
N PRO A 384 3.01 -1.04 -29.61
CA PRO A 384 4.27 -1.75 -29.81
C PRO A 384 5.20 -0.98 -30.74
N ALA A 385 6.50 -1.27 -30.63
CA ALA A 385 7.45 -0.75 -31.61
C ALA A 385 6.99 -1.09 -33.05
N ASP A 386 7.34 -0.21 -33.99
CA ASP A 386 7.00 -0.35 -35.42
C ASP A 386 5.49 -0.40 -35.72
N SER A 387 4.66 0.20 -34.85
CA SER A 387 3.21 0.31 -35.00
C SER A 387 2.77 1.77 -35.18
N THR A 388 1.52 1.98 -35.60
CA THR A 388 0.91 3.32 -35.73
C THR A 388 -0.27 3.47 -34.78
N CYS A 389 -0.30 4.57 -34.03
CA CYS A 389 -1.43 4.93 -33.17
C CYS A 389 -2.63 5.42 -34.00
N CYS A 390 -3.73 4.70 -33.92
CA CYS A 390 -4.99 5.04 -34.57
C CYS A 390 -6.02 5.51 -33.55
N CYS A 391 -6.58 6.69 -33.76
CA CYS A 391 -7.67 7.17 -32.95
C CYS A 391 -8.97 6.43 -33.29
N MET A 392 -9.67 5.96 -32.26
CA MET A 392 -10.88 5.15 -32.40
C MET A 392 -12.14 5.95 -32.11
N ARG A 393 -12.03 6.98 -31.26
CA ARG A 393 -13.10 7.92 -30.95
C ARG A 393 -12.51 9.29 -30.66
N ASP A 394 -12.85 10.27 -31.49
CA ASP A 394 -12.57 11.67 -31.22
C ASP A 394 -13.82 12.41 -30.74
N PHE A 395 -13.61 13.38 -29.84
CA PHE A 395 -14.63 14.37 -29.50
C PHE A 395 -13.93 15.72 -29.29
N PHE A 396 -14.36 16.77 -30.00
CA PHE A 396 -13.72 18.08 -29.98
C PHE A 396 -12.20 18.08 -30.28
N GLY A 397 -11.73 17.19 -31.17
CA GLY A 397 -10.32 17.14 -31.57
C GLY A 397 -9.38 16.45 -30.57
N PHE A 398 -9.94 15.83 -29.52
CA PHE A 398 -9.22 14.96 -28.59
C PHE A 398 -9.61 13.51 -28.81
N CYS A 399 -8.60 12.64 -28.87
CA CYS A 399 -8.82 11.20 -28.95
C CYS A 399 -9.03 10.59 -27.57
N PHE A 400 -10.13 9.86 -27.37
CA PHE A 400 -10.48 9.24 -26.09
C PHE A 400 -10.04 7.78 -25.99
N THR A 401 -9.89 7.11 -27.14
CA THR A 401 -9.47 5.72 -27.22
C THR A 401 -8.56 5.51 -28.41
N TRP A 402 -7.50 4.75 -28.19
CA TRP A 402 -6.49 4.43 -29.20
C TRP A 402 -6.47 2.93 -29.50
N ALA A 403 -6.08 2.62 -30.73
CA ALA A 403 -5.73 1.28 -31.16
C ALA A 403 -4.42 1.31 -31.95
N CYS A 404 -3.70 0.21 -31.99
CA CYS A 404 -2.44 0.06 -32.70
C CYS A 404 -2.66 -0.62 -34.03
N CYS A 405 -2.31 0.06 -35.11
CA CYS A 405 -2.06 -0.63 -36.36
C CYS A 405 -0.68 -1.31 -36.28
N PRO A 406 -0.56 -2.64 -36.51
CA PRO A 406 0.72 -3.36 -36.45
C PRO A 406 1.55 -3.13 -37.72
N LEU A 407 1.54 -1.89 -38.22
CA LEU A 407 2.28 -1.41 -39.38
C LEU A 407 2.77 0.01 -39.05
N PRO A 408 4.01 0.36 -39.42
CA PRO A 408 4.53 1.71 -39.24
C PRO A 408 3.92 2.66 -40.29
N GLU A 409 3.71 3.91 -39.90
CA GLU A 409 3.18 4.99 -40.76
C GLU A 409 1.85 4.64 -41.47
N ALA A 410 1.04 3.77 -40.87
CA ALA A 410 -0.19 3.28 -41.46
C ALA A 410 -1.29 4.36 -41.54
N THR A 411 -2.17 4.21 -42.52
CA THR A 411 -3.42 4.97 -42.59
C THR A 411 -4.50 4.28 -41.76
N CYS A 412 -5.09 5.01 -40.82
CA CYS A 412 -6.19 4.52 -39.99
C CYS A 412 -7.50 4.68 -40.74
N CYS A 413 -8.22 3.58 -40.97
CA CYS A 413 -9.50 3.63 -41.69
C CYS A 413 -10.65 4.08 -40.78
N ASP A 414 -11.64 4.71 -41.40
CA ASP A 414 -12.82 5.33 -40.75
C ASP A 414 -13.80 4.32 -40.15
N ASP A 415 -13.64 3.04 -40.47
CA ASP A 415 -14.39 1.94 -39.86
C ASP A 415 -14.07 1.72 -38.38
N HIS A 416 -13.03 2.41 -37.88
CA HIS A 416 -12.48 2.25 -36.54
C HIS A 416 -12.06 0.81 -36.22
N GLU A 417 -11.87 -0.07 -37.20
CA GLU A 417 -11.47 -1.47 -36.94
C GLU A 417 -10.17 -1.83 -37.66
N HIS A 418 -9.94 -1.23 -38.83
CA HIS A 418 -8.84 -1.62 -39.70
C HIS A 418 -7.94 -0.45 -40.09
N CYS A 419 -6.77 -0.77 -40.62
CA CYS A 419 -5.77 0.15 -41.11
C CYS A 419 -5.10 -0.39 -42.37
N CYS A 420 -4.48 0.51 -43.12
CA CYS A 420 -3.78 0.23 -44.37
C CYS A 420 -2.32 0.70 -44.31
N PRO A 421 -1.38 0.02 -44.98
CA PRO A 421 0.01 0.47 -45.04
C PRO A 421 0.15 1.81 -45.76
N SER A 422 1.21 2.56 -45.45
CA SER A 422 1.51 3.87 -46.06
C SER A 422 1.58 3.84 -47.59
N ASP A 423 2.06 2.73 -48.17
CA ASP A 423 2.17 2.54 -49.62
C ASP A 423 0.82 2.33 -50.32
N LEU A 424 -0.21 1.91 -49.58
CA LEU A 424 -1.58 1.66 -50.07
C LEU A 424 -2.62 2.31 -49.14
N PRO A 425 -2.65 3.66 -49.02
CA PRO A 425 -3.36 4.34 -47.95
C PRO A 425 -4.88 4.41 -48.14
N VAL A 426 -5.42 4.03 -49.31
CA VAL A 426 -6.85 4.16 -49.59
C VAL A 426 -7.61 2.97 -49.03
N CYS A 427 -8.46 3.22 -48.04
CA CYS A 427 -9.32 2.22 -47.40
C CYS A 427 -10.63 2.03 -48.18
N ASP A 428 -10.90 0.82 -48.66
CA ASP A 428 -12.22 0.39 -49.13
C ASP A 428 -12.85 -0.52 -48.07
N VAL A 429 -13.72 0.05 -47.24
CA VAL A 429 -14.34 -0.63 -46.09
C VAL A 429 -15.40 -1.66 -46.54
N ASP A 430 -16.08 -1.43 -47.67
CA ASP A 430 -17.12 -2.31 -48.17
C ASP A 430 -16.52 -3.60 -48.75
N GLU A 431 -15.38 -3.49 -49.44
CA GLU A 431 -14.64 -4.64 -49.97
C GLU A 431 -13.58 -5.19 -48.99
N GLY A 432 -13.25 -4.45 -47.94
CA GLY A 432 -12.25 -4.83 -46.93
C GLY A 432 -10.81 -4.77 -47.46
N THR A 433 -10.50 -3.84 -48.37
CA THR A 433 -9.18 -3.76 -49.04
C THR A 433 -8.49 -2.40 -48.93
N CYS A 434 -7.17 -2.41 -49.09
CA CYS A 434 -6.29 -1.25 -49.18
C CYS A 434 -5.79 -1.10 -50.62
N SER A 435 -5.76 0.12 -51.14
CA SER A 435 -5.29 0.42 -52.50
C SER A 435 -4.44 1.69 -52.58
N ALA A 436 -3.74 1.86 -53.70
CA ALA A 436 -2.90 3.03 -53.94
C ALA A 436 -3.74 4.26 -54.31
N GLY A 437 -3.37 5.43 -53.77
CA GLY A 437 -3.92 6.71 -54.18
C GLY A 437 -3.32 7.19 -55.51
N GLY A 438 -4.10 7.16 -56.59
CA GLY A 438 -3.72 7.74 -57.89
C GLY A 438 -2.81 6.88 -58.79
N ASN A 439 -2.25 7.50 -59.83
CA ASN A 439 -1.41 6.82 -60.84
C ASN A 439 0.05 6.72 -60.37
N GLY A 440 0.29 5.87 -59.38
CA GLY A 440 1.62 5.53 -58.85
C GLY A 440 2.11 4.14 -59.26
N PRO A 441 3.34 3.74 -58.83
CA PRO A 441 3.91 2.42 -59.12
C PRO A 441 3.12 1.23 -58.54
N TYR A 442 2.21 1.50 -57.60
CA TYR A 442 1.29 0.52 -57.00
C TYR A 442 -0.15 0.63 -57.52
N SER A 443 -0.36 1.38 -58.62
CA SER A 443 -1.68 1.52 -59.24
C SER A 443 -2.24 0.17 -59.69
N GLY A 444 -3.43 -0.18 -59.21
CA GLY A 444 -4.09 -1.46 -59.48
C GLY A 444 -3.75 -2.61 -58.52
N VAL A 445 -2.89 -2.38 -57.53
CA VAL A 445 -2.62 -3.35 -56.46
C VAL A 445 -3.64 -3.15 -55.33
N THR A 446 -4.31 -4.24 -54.93
CA THR A 446 -5.18 -4.28 -53.75
C THR A 446 -4.72 -5.37 -52.80
N ILE A 447 -4.75 -5.09 -51.50
CA ILE A 447 -4.48 -6.06 -50.44
C ILE A 447 -5.59 -6.00 -49.38
N PRO A 448 -5.81 -7.06 -48.58
CA PRO A 448 -6.75 -6.99 -47.47
C PRO A 448 -6.34 -5.93 -46.42
N MET A 449 -7.32 -5.29 -45.80
CA MET A 449 -7.06 -4.38 -44.68
C MET A 449 -6.55 -5.14 -43.46
N VAL A 450 -5.74 -4.47 -42.65
CA VAL A 450 -5.15 -5.05 -41.43
C VAL A 450 -5.98 -4.65 -40.23
N LYS A 451 -6.35 -5.62 -39.39
CA LYS A 451 -7.10 -5.35 -38.17
C LYS A 451 -6.22 -4.66 -37.14
N LYS A 452 -6.72 -3.56 -36.56
CA LYS A 452 -6.08 -2.87 -35.45
C LYS A 452 -6.06 -3.77 -34.20
N GLN A 453 -5.05 -3.60 -33.37
CA GLN A 453 -4.93 -4.22 -32.06
C GLN A 453 -5.25 -3.18 -30.97
N PRO A 454 -5.67 -3.58 -29.77
CA PRO A 454 -5.85 -2.64 -28.67
C PRO A 454 -4.54 -1.90 -28.33
N ALA A 455 -4.61 -0.61 -28.01
CA ALA A 455 -3.45 0.12 -27.50
C ALA A 455 -3.01 -0.39 -26.13
N MET A 456 -1.71 -0.41 -25.90
CA MET A 456 -1.12 -0.81 -24.62
C MET A 456 -1.09 0.41 -23.72
N ARG A 457 -1.26 0.22 -22.42
CA ARG A 457 -1.16 1.31 -21.46
C ARG A 457 0.31 1.52 -21.12
N LYS A 458 0.78 2.76 -21.11
CA LYS A 458 2.15 3.06 -20.67
C LYS A 458 2.35 2.50 -19.27
N GLU A 459 3.33 1.62 -19.11
CA GLU A 459 3.81 1.30 -17.79
C GLU A 459 4.43 2.59 -17.22
N ARG A 460 3.90 3.08 -16.09
CA ARG A 460 4.61 4.13 -15.35
C ARG A 460 6.02 3.60 -15.10
N PRO A 461 7.08 4.43 -15.22
CA PRO A 461 8.40 3.98 -14.81
C PRO A 461 8.24 3.43 -13.40
N ARG A 462 8.65 2.16 -13.18
CA ARG A 462 8.91 1.66 -11.83
C ARG A 462 9.67 2.78 -11.15
N TRP A 463 9.09 3.36 -10.12
CA TRP A 463 9.73 4.43 -9.37
C TRP A 463 11.07 3.89 -8.90
N GLY A 464 12.14 4.23 -9.62
CA GLY A 464 13.47 4.14 -9.07
C GLY A 464 13.52 5.05 -7.84
N PRO A 465 14.40 4.77 -6.87
CA PRO A 465 14.51 5.58 -5.67
C PRO A 465 14.66 7.04 -6.08
N PHE A 466 13.88 7.91 -5.46
CA PHE A 466 13.99 9.35 -5.61
C PHE A 466 15.46 9.74 -5.35
N ARG A 467 16.26 9.90 -6.41
CA ARG A 467 17.52 10.64 -6.30
C ARG A 467 17.12 12.10 -6.08
N PRO A 468 17.52 12.73 -4.96
CA PRO A 468 17.44 14.18 -4.87
C PRO A 468 18.21 14.74 -6.07
N ARG A 469 17.61 15.67 -6.82
CA ARG A 469 18.35 16.40 -7.86
C ARG A 469 19.56 17.03 -7.19
N GLY A 470 20.74 16.59 -7.59
CA GLY A 470 22.00 17.21 -7.15
C GLY A 470 21.90 18.71 -7.40
N ALA A 471 22.15 19.49 -6.34
CA ALA A 471 22.38 20.90 -6.46
C ALA A 471 23.52 21.11 -7.47
N VAL A 472 23.19 21.69 -8.62
CA VAL A 472 24.21 22.20 -9.54
C VAL A 472 24.92 23.32 -8.79
N ALA A 473 26.18 23.09 -8.44
CA ALA A 473 27.06 24.12 -7.94
C ALA A 473 27.15 25.23 -9.01
N ALA A 474 26.65 26.42 -8.67
CA ALA A 474 26.93 27.61 -9.44
C ALA A 474 28.38 28.02 -9.16
N THR A 475 29.23 27.92 -10.19
CA THR A 475 30.47 28.70 -10.29
C THR A 475 30.17 30.10 -10.78
#